data_AF-A0A1G6ZGQ5-F1
#
_entry.id   AF-A0A1G6ZGQ5-F1
#
_cell.length_a   1.000
_cell.length_b   1.000
_cell.length_c   1.000
_cell.angle_alpha   90.00
_cell.angle_beta   90.00
_cell.angle_gamma   90.00
#
_symmetry.space_group_name_H-M   'P 1'
#
loop_
_entity.id
_entity.type
_entity.pdbx_description
1 polymer ?
#
loop_
_entity_poly.entity_id
_entity_poly.type
_entity_poly.pdbx_seq_one_letter_code
_entity_poly.pdbx_strand_id
1 'polypeptide(L)'
;MPSPQTLINLLTGKVFKIRGQVVVFDFDAAALYEVNIAVLHKAVTKHSQRFPNDFMFWLTPEEWQEIAEQISPGLSKTKLLPPLAFTNGGLFMLSSVLKGPRAAQVSVLIIESLFSYKKIIDTNR
;
A
#
# COMPACT_ATOMS: atom_id res chain seq x y z
N MET A 1 -17.70 -9.43 -8.28
CA MET A 1 -16.41 -9.06 -7.71
C MET A 1 -15.71 -8.14 -8.70
N PRO A 2 -15.05 -7.04 -8.27
CA PRO A 2 -14.26 -6.21 -9.17
C PRO A 2 -13.19 -7.06 -9.86
N SER A 3 -12.90 -6.77 -11.12
CA SER A 3 -11.86 -7.49 -11.84
C SER A 3 -10.47 -7.12 -11.28
N PRO A 4 -9.46 -8.00 -11.45
CA PRO A 4 -8.06 -7.67 -11.15
C PRO A 4 -7.62 -6.32 -11.75
N GLN A 5 -8.04 -6.04 -12.99
CA GLN A 5 -7.72 -4.79 -13.68
C GLN A 5 -8.29 -3.56 -12.95
N THR A 6 -9.51 -3.64 -12.40
CA THR A 6 -10.09 -2.54 -11.62
C THR A 6 -9.24 -2.23 -10.38
N LEU A 7 -8.76 -3.26 -9.68
CA LEU A 7 -7.90 -3.09 -8.50
C LEU A 7 -6.55 -2.47 -8.85
N ILE A 8 -5.95 -2.92 -9.95
CA ILE A 8 -4.70 -2.37 -10.47
C ILE A 8 -4.87 -0.89 -10.86
N ASN A 9 -5.98 -0.54 -11.50
CA ASN A 9 -6.27 0.84 -11.87
C ASN A 9 -6.39 1.77 -10.65
N LEU A 10 -6.86 1.26 -9.51
CA LEU A 10 -6.93 2.05 -8.26
C LEU A 10 -5.57 2.41 -7.67
N LEU A 11 -4.51 1.71 -8.08
CA LEU A 11 -3.12 1.98 -7.67
C LEU A 11 -2.32 2.71 -8.75
N THR A 12 -2.89 2.94 -9.94
CA THR A 12 -2.19 3.64 -11.02
C THR A 12 -1.87 5.07 -10.61
N GLY A 13 -0.59 5.46 -10.69
CA GLY A 13 -0.11 6.78 -10.25
C GLY A 13 -0.02 6.98 -8.73
N LYS A 14 -0.22 5.92 -7.93
CA LYS A 14 -0.25 5.95 -6.46
C LYS A 14 0.81 5.05 -5.81
N VAL A 15 1.79 4.67 -6.62
CA VAL A 15 2.90 3.80 -6.23
C VAL A 15 4.17 4.62 -6.29
N PHE A 16 4.89 4.67 -5.19
CA PHE A 16 6.09 5.49 -5.03
C PHE A 16 7.28 4.63 -4.62
N LYS A 17 8.50 5.13 -4.86
CA LYS A 17 9.73 4.49 -4.40
C LYS A 17 10.36 5.31 -3.28
N ILE A 18 10.33 4.79 -2.06
CA ILE A 18 10.86 5.47 -0.86
C ILE A 18 11.75 4.48 -0.12
N ARG A 19 12.96 4.92 0.28
CA ARG A 19 13.97 4.06 0.94
C ARG A 19 14.27 2.76 0.17
N GLY A 20 14.22 2.82 -1.17
CA GLY A 20 14.41 1.65 -2.04
C GLY A 20 13.22 0.68 -2.11
N GLN A 21 12.16 0.92 -1.34
CA GLN A 21 10.95 0.11 -1.31
C GLN A 21 9.86 0.69 -2.21
N VAL A 22 9.08 -0.17 -2.85
CA VAL A 22 7.86 0.21 -3.57
C VAL A 22 6.73 0.31 -2.55
N VAL A 23 6.09 1.47 -2.45
CA VAL A 23 5.10 1.77 -1.40
C VAL A 23 3.81 2.38 -1.92
N VAL A 24 2.73 2.17 -1.16
CA VAL A 24 1.42 2.79 -1.30
C VAL A 24 1.09 3.49 0.03
N PHE A 25 0.57 4.72 -0.03
CA PHE A 25 0.22 5.47 1.17
C PHE A 25 -1.08 5.00 1.81
N ASP A 26 -1.22 5.21 3.11
CA ASP A 26 -2.36 4.79 3.92
C ASP A 26 -3.74 5.23 3.39
N PHE A 27 -3.85 6.43 2.82
CA PHE A 27 -5.09 6.90 2.21
C PHE A 27 -5.45 6.13 0.93
N ASP A 28 -4.47 5.77 0.11
CA ASP A 28 -4.68 4.94 -1.08
C ASP A 28 -4.90 3.48 -0.72
N ALA A 29 -4.20 2.96 0.30
CA ALA A 29 -4.44 1.63 0.85
C ALA A 29 -5.84 1.54 1.45
N ALA A 30 -6.30 2.53 2.21
CA ALA A 30 -7.64 2.58 2.75
C ALA A 30 -8.70 2.55 1.62
N ALA A 31 -8.49 3.31 0.55
CA ALA A 31 -9.34 3.27 -0.64
C ALA A 31 -9.29 1.91 -1.35
N LEU A 32 -8.10 1.31 -1.49
CA LEU A 32 -7.93 -0.02 -2.08
C LEU A 32 -8.71 -1.08 -1.30
N TYR A 33 -8.73 -1.00 0.03
CA TYR A 33 -9.44 -1.93 0.90
C TYR A 33 -10.90 -1.54 1.17
N GLU A 34 -11.37 -0.41 0.64
CA GLU A 34 -12.73 0.12 0.85
C GLU A 34 -13.05 0.33 2.35
N VAL A 35 -12.06 0.79 3.11
CA VAL A 35 -12.19 1.11 4.54
C VAL A 35 -11.84 2.56 4.81
N ASN A 36 -12.35 3.11 5.91
CA ASN A 36 -11.88 4.40 6.40
C ASN A 36 -10.43 4.28 6.89
N ILE A 37 -9.62 5.32 6.66
CA ILE A 37 -8.22 5.38 7.10
C ILE A 37 -8.05 5.13 8.61
N ALA A 38 -8.98 5.61 9.45
CA ALA A 38 -8.96 5.37 10.89
C ALA A 38 -9.18 3.89 11.25
N VAL A 39 -9.99 3.16 10.46
CA VAL A 39 -10.18 1.71 10.61
C VAL A 39 -8.89 0.96 10.24
N LEU A 40 -8.24 1.39 9.15
CA LEU A 40 -6.96 0.85 8.72
C LEU A 40 -5.88 1.04 9.80
N HIS A 41 -5.69 2.27 10.29
CA HIS A 41 -4.73 2.55 11.37
C HIS A 41 -5.05 1.77 12.64
N LYS A 42 -6.32 1.67 13.03
CA LYS A 42 -6.74 0.86 14.20
C LYS A 42 -6.39 -0.62 14.02
N ALA A 43 -6.58 -1.18 12.83
CA ALA A 43 -6.24 -2.56 12.53
C ALA A 43 -4.72 -2.80 12.61
N VAL A 44 -3.93 -1.88 12.06
CA VAL A 44 -2.47 -1.90 12.15
C VAL A 44 -2.01 -1.86 13.60
N THR A 45 -2.49 -0.89 14.39
CA THR A 45 -2.11 -0.75 15.80
C THR A 45 -2.48 -1.99 16.62
N LYS A 46 -3.68 -2.55 16.40
CA LYS A 46 -4.13 -3.78 17.10
C LYS A 46 -3.27 -4.99 16.76
N HIS A 47 -2.68 -5.03 15.56
CA HIS A 47 -1.94 -6.16 15.04
C HIS A 47 -0.47 -5.81 14.75
N SER A 48 0.12 -4.89 15.51
CA SER A 48 1.46 -4.33 15.25
C SER A 48 2.56 -5.39 15.10
N GLN A 49 2.46 -6.52 15.80
CA GLN A 49 3.40 -7.67 15.67
C GLN A 49 3.46 -8.25 14.25
N ARG A 50 2.46 -7.98 13.39
CA ARG A 50 2.40 -8.42 12.00
C ARG A 50 3.00 -7.41 11.01
N PHE A 51 3.40 -6.23 11.49
CA PHE A 51 3.86 -5.11 10.69
C PHE A 51 5.29 -4.72 11.12
N PRO A 52 6.31 -5.51 10.75
CA PRO A 52 7.70 -5.10 10.94
C PRO A 52 8.01 -3.82 10.14
N ASN A 53 9.13 -3.16 10.46
CA ASN A 53 9.50 -1.88 9.84
C ASN A 53 9.62 -1.94 8.29
N ASP A 54 9.93 -3.10 7.73
CA ASP A 54 10.02 -3.29 6.27
C ASP A 54 8.65 -3.44 5.59
N PHE A 55 7.58 -3.58 6.37
CA PHE A 55 6.21 -3.74 5.85
C PHE A 55 5.46 -2.42 5.85
N MET A 56 5.76 -1.56 6.83
CA MET A 56 5.24 -0.20 6.87
C MET A 56 6.15 0.71 7.67
N PHE A 57 6.13 1.99 7.31
CA PHE A 57 6.86 3.02 8.02
C PHE A 57 6.20 4.39 7.81
N TRP A 58 6.35 5.25 8.79
CA TRP A 58 6.00 6.67 8.64
C TRP A 58 7.07 7.35 7.79
N LEU A 59 6.61 8.19 6.86
CA LEU A 59 7.50 9.09 6.14
C LEU A 59 8.07 10.13 7.09
N THR A 60 9.31 10.54 6.86
CA THR A 60 9.82 11.76 7.49
C THR A 60 9.17 12.99 6.85
N PRO A 61 9.15 14.15 7.53
CA PRO A 61 8.67 15.39 6.94
C PRO A 61 9.35 15.72 5.60
N GLU A 62 10.65 15.46 5.49
CA GLU A 62 11.45 15.70 4.29
C GLU A 62 11.03 14.78 3.14
N GLU A 63 10.90 13.47 3.41
CA GLU A 63 10.42 12.50 2.42
C GLU A 63 9.01 12.86 1.93
N TRP A 64 8.13 13.31 2.83
CA TRP A 64 6.78 13.71 2.46
C TRP A 64 6.78 15.00 1.63
N GLN A 65 7.61 15.98 1.97
CA GLN A 65 7.70 17.23 1.21
C GLN A 65 8.10 16.97 -0.25
N GLU A 66 9.10 16.14 -0.49
CA GLU A 66 9.57 15.80 -1.83
C GLU A 66 8.51 15.07 -2.66
N ILE A 67 7.78 14.14 -2.05
CA ILE A 67 6.78 13.32 -2.76
C ILE A 67 5.47 14.08 -2.94
N ALA A 68 5.03 14.85 -1.95
CA ALA A 68 3.76 15.58 -2.01
C ALA A 68 3.72 16.56 -3.18
N GLU A 69 4.83 17.26 -3.47
CA GLU A 69 4.92 18.15 -4.63
C GLU A 69 4.87 17.42 -5.97
N GLN A 70 5.30 16.15 -6.03
CA GLN A 70 5.16 15.31 -7.22
C GLN A 70 3.71 14.84 -7.44
N ILE A 71 2.96 14.65 -6.36
CA ILE A 71 1.54 14.28 -6.42
C ILE A 71 0.70 15.46 -6.89
N SER A 72 0.88 16.61 -6.22
CA SER A 72 0.19 17.85 -6.57
C SER A 72 0.97 19.03 -6.00
N PRO A 73 1.26 20.06 -6.81
CA PRO A 73 1.90 21.28 -6.32
C PRO A 73 1.16 21.87 -5.11
N GLY A 74 1.87 22.15 -4.02
CA GLY A 74 1.32 22.71 -2.79
C GLY A 74 0.61 21.74 -1.84
N LEU A 75 0.60 20.43 -2.14
CA LEU A 75 0.02 19.42 -1.26
C LEU A 75 0.76 19.31 0.09
N SER A 76 2.07 19.52 0.08
CA SER A 76 2.91 19.53 1.29
C SER A 76 2.45 20.60 2.31
N LYS A 77 1.94 21.73 1.83
CA LYS A 77 1.48 22.87 2.66
C LYS A 77 0.09 22.67 3.24
N THR A 78 -0.72 21.83 2.60
CA THR A 78 -2.11 21.57 3.01
C THR A 78 -2.24 20.35 3.91
N LYS A 79 -1.34 19.37 3.80
CA LYS A 79 -1.36 18.16 4.62
C LYS A 79 -0.29 18.22 5.71
N LEU A 80 -0.72 18.44 6.95
CA LEU A 80 0.16 18.68 8.12
C LEU A 80 0.97 17.45 8.57
N LEU A 81 0.51 16.21 8.27
CA LEU A 81 1.13 14.99 8.77
C LEU A 81 1.60 14.07 7.64
N PRO A 82 2.87 13.61 7.67
CA PRO A 82 3.36 12.57 6.76
C PRO A 82 2.49 11.32 6.82
N PRO A 83 2.14 10.72 5.67
CA PRO A 83 1.33 9.51 5.66
C PRO A 83 2.14 8.30 6.14
N LEU A 84 1.43 7.27 6.56
CA LEU A 84 2.01 5.95 6.71
C LEU A 84 2.14 5.28 5.33
N ALA A 85 3.29 4.70 5.03
CA ALA A 85 3.55 3.97 3.80
C ALA A 85 3.51 2.45 4.04
N PHE A 86 2.94 1.71 3.08
CA PHE A 86 2.88 0.25 3.08
C PHE A 86 3.62 -0.31 1.87
N THR A 87 4.51 -1.27 2.11
CA THR A 87 5.13 -2.05 1.02
C THR A 87 4.17 -3.13 0.52
N ASN A 88 4.56 -3.89 -0.50
CA ASN A 88 3.80 -5.07 -0.94
C ASN A 88 3.52 -6.06 0.21
N GLY A 89 4.50 -6.26 1.10
CA GLY A 89 4.34 -7.07 2.30
C GLY A 89 3.32 -6.46 3.27
N GLY A 90 3.39 -5.15 3.48
CA GLY A 90 2.42 -4.41 4.30
C GLY A 90 0.99 -4.49 3.77
N LEU A 91 0.80 -4.28 2.45
CA LEU A 91 -0.49 -4.46 1.79
C LEU A 91 -0.99 -5.89 1.99
N PHE A 92 -0.17 -6.91 1.72
CA PHE A 92 -0.57 -8.29 1.96
C PHE A 92 -0.99 -8.53 3.42
N MET A 93 -0.27 -7.97 4.40
CA MET A 93 -0.64 -8.09 5.80
C MET A 93 -1.94 -7.37 6.16
N LEU A 94 -2.25 -6.24 5.51
CA LEU A 94 -3.56 -5.57 5.65
C LEU A 94 -4.70 -6.53 5.28
N SER A 95 -4.57 -7.34 4.22
CA SER A 95 -5.57 -8.35 3.86
C SER A 95 -5.79 -9.41 4.96
N SER A 96 -4.82 -9.63 5.85
CA SER A 96 -4.93 -10.62 6.95
C SER A 96 -5.60 -10.07 8.20
N VAL A 97 -5.63 -8.74 8.37
CA VAL A 97 -6.16 -8.06 9.56
C VAL A 97 -7.47 -7.33 9.28
N LEU A 98 -7.66 -6.87 8.04
CA LEU A 98 -8.93 -6.37 7.54
C LEU A 98 -9.80 -7.54 7.11
N LYS A 99 -11.08 -7.51 7.51
CA LYS A 99 -12.05 -8.56 7.20
C LYS A 99 -12.96 -8.10 6.08
N GLY A 100 -13.25 -8.99 5.12
CA GLY A 100 -14.29 -8.79 4.12
C GLY A 100 -13.89 -9.27 2.72
N PRO A 101 -14.85 -9.26 1.77
CA PRO A 101 -14.60 -9.70 0.40
C PRO A 101 -13.47 -8.93 -0.29
N ARG A 102 -13.34 -7.64 0.04
CA ARG A 102 -12.31 -6.78 -0.54
C ARG A 102 -10.89 -7.17 -0.11
N ALA A 103 -10.72 -7.50 1.17
CA ALA A 103 -9.43 -7.95 1.70
C ALA A 103 -8.96 -9.25 1.03
N ALA A 104 -9.88 -10.21 0.84
CA ALA A 104 -9.62 -11.46 0.15
C ALA A 104 -9.21 -11.25 -1.33
N GLN A 105 -9.91 -10.38 -2.05
CA GLN A 105 -9.58 -10.06 -3.45
C GLN A 105 -8.18 -9.46 -3.59
N VAL A 106 -7.84 -8.50 -2.74
CA VAL A 106 -6.51 -7.88 -2.75
C VAL A 106 -5.42 -8.89 -2.39
N SER A 107 -5.66 -9.81 -1.44
CA SER A 107 -4.67 -10.85 -1.12
C SER A 107 -4.42 -11.80 -2.29
N VAL A 108 -5.47 -12.21 -3.01
CA VAL A 108 -5.33 -13.07 -4.19
C VAL A 108 -4.55 -12.36 -5.27
N LEU A 109 -4.89 -11.10 -5.57
CA LEU A 109 -4.18 -10.29 -6.56
C LEU A 109 -2.69 -10.15 -6.25
N ILE A 110 -2.32 -9.84 -5.00
CA ILE A 110 -0.92 -9.68 -4.60
C ILE A 110 -0.18 -11.01 -4.79
N ILE A 111 -0.79 -12.13 -4.37
CA ILE A 111 -0.19 -13.46 -4.47
C ILE A 111 -0.03 -13.90 -5.94
N GLU A 112 -1.06 -13.74 -6.77
CA GLU A 112 -1.01 -14.05 -8.20
C GLU A 112 0.06 -13.23 -8.92
N SER A 113 0.19 -11.94 -8.59
CA SER A 113 1.23 -11.06 -9.11
C SER A 113 2.62 -11.61 -8.77
N LEU A 114 2.88 -11.94 -7.49
CA LEU A 114 4.16 -12.49 -7.03
C LEU A 114 4.54 -13.82 -7.71
N PHE A 115 3.58 -14.74 -7.88
CA PHE A 115 3.84 -16.02 -8.54
C PHE A 115 3.98 -15.90 -10.06
N SER A 116 3.29 -14.94 -10.69
CA SER A 116 3.44 -14.68 -12.12
C SER A 116 4.85 -14.19 -12.47
N TYR A 117 5.44 -13.33 -11.64
CA TYR A 117 6.84 -12.91 -11.81
C TYR A 117 7.83 -14.07 -11.72
N LYS A 118 7.61 -15.00 -10.79
CA LYS A 118 8.48 -16.18 -10.65
C LYS A 118 8.51 -17.04 -11.91
N LYS A 119 7.34 -17.28 -12.52
CA LYS A 119 7.26 -18.04 -13.78
C LYS A 119 8.09 -17.41 -14.91
N ILE A 120 8.11 -16.07 -15.02
CA ILE A 120 8.91 -15.37 -16.04
C ILE A 120 10.42 -15.56 -15.78
N ILE A 121 10.85 -15.48 -14.52
CA ILE A 121 12.26 -15.67 -14.15
C ILE A 121 12.70 -17.12 -14.39
N ASP A 122 11.84 -18.09 -14.05
CA ASP A 122 12.12 -19.52 -14.24
C ASP A 122 12.09 -19.93 -15.72
N THR A 123 11.36 -19.22 -16.58
CA THR A 123 11.30 -19.48 -18.03
C THR A 123 12.51 -18.90 -18.79
N ASN A 124 13.23 -17.95 -18.20
CA ASN A 124 14.44 -17.34 -18.78
C ASN A 124 15.74 -17.95 -18.25
N ARG A 125 15.69 -19.20 -17.76
CA ARG A 125 16.84 -19.99 -17.29
C ARG A 125 17.11 -21.18 -18.18
#